data_AF-D5EMH6-F1
#
_entry.id   AF-D5EMH6-F1
#
_cell.length_a   1.000
_cell.length_b   1.000
_cell.length_c   1.000
_cell.angle_alpha   90.00
_cell.angle_beta   90.00
_cell.angle_gamma   90.00
#
_symmetry.space_group_name_H-M   'P 1'
#
loop_
_entity.id
_entity.type
_entity.pdbx_description
1 polymer ?
#
loop_
_entity_poly.entity_id
_entity_poly.type
_entity_poly.pdbx_seq_one_letter_code
_entity_poly.pdbx_strand_id
1 'polypeptide(L)'
;MSTPSNSPLTRIALLAGVAYFTCMAIAHFFSIKVPVLFIYYDTPFYAYQDKIIAFAVCAYIAVFYNASKHRQLVPTAIIVLALTVAGLSAVNLSEALAEVLEEGQGTLAYWLQTVAIAGYIGLLVICYRRDTHLHDH
;
A
#
# COMPACT_ATOMS: atom_id res chain seq x y z
N MET A 1 -20.70 3.06 25.93
CA MET A 1 -20.70 3.42 24.51
C MET A 1 -20.05 2.28 23.74
N SER A 2 -20.79 1.60 22.86
CA SER A 2 -20.20 0.64 21.92
C SER A 2 -19.29 1.39 20.95
N THR A 3 -18.06 0.92 20.76
CA THR A 3 -17.19 1.46 19.71
C THR A 3 -17.84 1.24 18.35
N PRO A 4 -17.90 2.27 17.48
CA PRO A 4 -18.49 2.10 16.16
C PRO A 4 -17.74 1.00 15.41
N SER A 5 -18.49 0.15 14.71
CA SER A 5 -17.92 -1.00 13.99
C SER A 5 -17.68 -0.65 12.53
N ASN A 6 -16.77 -1.36 11.86
CA ASN A 6 -16.57 -1.20 10.43
C ASN A 6 -17.75 -1.83 9.68
N SER A 7 -18.29 -1.11 8.70
CA SER A 7 -19.26 -1.68 7.77
C SER A 7 -18.64 -2.80 6.92
N PRO A 8 -19.44 -3.71 6.35
CA PRO A 8 -18.94 -4.75 5.46
C PRO A 8 -18.07 -4.21 4.33
N LEU A 9 -18.43 -3.05 3.76
CA LEU A 9 -17.65 -2.41 2.71
C LEU A 9 -16.27 -1.99 3.19
N THR A 10 -16.17 -1.30 4.33
CA THR A 10 -14.88 -0.90 4.93
C THR A 10 -14.01 -2.11 5.24
N ARG A 11 -14.62 -3.19 5.75
CA ARG A 11 -13.92 -4.45 6.03
C ARG A 11 -13.37 -5.08 4.76
N ILE A 12 -14.18 -5.18 3.71
CA ILE A 12 -13.76 -5.73 2.41
C ILE A 12 -12.64 -4.87 1.82
N ALA A 13 -12.78 -3.55 1.86
CA ALA A 13 -11.75 -2.64 1.38
C ALA A 13 -10.41 -2.89 2.08
N LEU A 14 -10.39 -3.00 3.41
CA LEU A 14 -9.17 -3.29 4.18
C LEU A 14 -8.61 -4.69 3.91
N LEU A 15 -9.47 -5.70 3.77
CA LEU A 15 -9.06 -7.06 3.41
C LEU A 15 -8.51 -7.16 1.99
N ALA A 16 -8.97 -6.32 1.06
CA ALA A 16 -8.36 -6.21 -0.27
C ALA A 16 -6.91 -5.69 -0.15
N GLY A 17 -6.64 -4.77 0.76
CA GLY A 17 -5.27 -4.33 1.09
C GLY A 17 -4.43 -5.47 1.66
N VAL A 18 -4.97 -6.28 2.58
CA VAL A 18 -4.32 -7.51 3.08
C VAL A 18 -3.94 -8.45 1.94
N ALA A 19 -4.88 -8.72 1.02
CA ALA A 19 -4.64 -9.59 -0.12
C ALA A 19 -3.54 -9.02 -1.04
N TYR A 20 -3.60 -7.73 -1.35
CA TYR A 20 -2.61 -7.04 -2.17
C TYR A 20 -1.20 -7.12 -1.55
N PHE A 21 -1.04 -6.76 -0.27
CA PHE A 21 0.25 -6.82 0.41
C PHE A 21 0.78 -8.24 0.57
N THR A 22 -0.10 -9.23 0.72
CA THR A 22 0.30 -10.64 0.69
C THR A 22 0.85 -11.04 -0.68
N CYS A 23 0.18 -10.65 -1.76
CA CYS A 23 0.66 -10.91 -3.12
C CYS A 23 1.99 -10.20 -3.40
N MET A 24 2.15 -8.96 -2.94
CA MET A 24 3.40 -8.21 -3.04
C MET A 24 4.54 -8.89 -2.26
N ALA A 25 4.29 -9.35 -1.03
CA ALA A 25 5.27 -10.09 -0.25
C ALA A 25 5.72 -11.38 -0.95
N ILE A 26 4.79 -12.14 -1.52
CA ILE A 26 5.10 -13.32 -2.34
C ILE A 26 5.92 -12.93 -3.56
N ALA A 27 5.52 -11.87 -4.29
CA ALA A 27 6.21 -11.43 -5.49
C ALA A 27 7.66 -11.02 -5.20
N HIS A 28 7.90 -10.21 -4.17
CA HIS A 28 9.27 -9.85 -3.75
C HIS A 28 10.04 -11.06 -3.20
N PHE A 29 9.40 -11.96 -2.45
CA PHE A 29 10.09 -13.15 -1.95
C PHE A 29 10.52 -14.08 -3.08
N PHE A 30 9.74 -14.26 -4.14
CA PHE A 30 10.10 -15.14 -5.25
C PHE A 30 10.69 -14.42 -6.47
N SER A 31 10.98 -13.12 -6.35
CA SER A 31 11.50 -12.29 -7.45
C SER A 31 10.58 -12.29 -8.70
N ILE A 32 9.26 -12.34 -8.49
CA ILE A 32 8.25 -12.29 -9.55
C ILE A 32 8.04 -10.83 -9.97
N LYS A 33 8.82 -10.38 -10.97
CA LYS A 33 8.87 -8.99 -11.45
C LYS A 33 7.68 -8.64 -12.35
N VAL A 34 6.52 -8.39 -11.74
CA VAL A 34 5.32 -7.93 -12.44
C VAL A 34 4.97 -6.52 -11.94
N PRO A 35 4.62 -5.57 -12.84
CA PRO A 35 4.16 -4.24 -12.44
C PRO A 35 3.06 -4.31 -11.38
N VAL A 36 2.97 -3.31 -10.50
CA VAL A 36 1.98 -3.20 -9.41
C VAL A 36 2.24 -4.14 -8.22
N LEU A 37 2.65 -5.39 -8.44
CA LEU A 37 3.00 -6.31 -7.34
C LEU A 37 4.46 -6.20 -6.90
N PHE A 38 5.31 -5.70 -7.78
CA PHE A 38 6.73 -5.53 -7.55
C PHE A 38 7.10 -4.06 -7.78
N ILE A 39 7.44 -3.35 -6.70
CA ILE A 39 7.79 -1.94 -6.77
C ILE A 39 9.14 -1.83 -7.49
N TYR A 40 9.22 -0.97 -8.51
CA TYR A 40 10.40 -0.82 -9.38
C TYR A 40 10.84 -2.16 -10.02
N TYR A 41 9.86 -2.93 -10.55
CA TYR A 41 10.03 -4.28 -11.08
C TYR A 41 11.18 -4.44 -12.10
N ASP A 42 11.44 -3.40 -12.88
CA ASP A 42 12.40 -3.30 -13.98
C ASP A 42 13.62 -2.44 -13.65
N THR A 43 13.92 -2.19 -12.37
CA THR A 43 15.20 -1.58 -11.96
C THR A 43 16.15 -2.62 -11.34
N PRO A 44 17.48 -2.41 -11.44
CA PRO A 44 18.45 -3.32 -10.85
C PRO A 44 18.44 -3.21 -9.32
N PHE A 45 18.31 -4.36 -8.64
CA PHE A 45 18.41 -4.49 -7.19
C PHE A 45 19.19 -5.75 -6.81
N TYR A 46 19.70 -5.75 -5.59
CA TYR A 46 20.25 -6.95 -4.99
C TYR A 46 19.13 -7.84 -4.46
N ALA A 47 19.23 -9.15 -4.72
CA ALA A 47 18.19 -10.11 -4.32
C ALA A 47 17.84 -10.09 -2.82
N TYR A 48 18.77 -9.71 -1.94
CA TYR A 48 18.49 -9.59 -0.51
C TYR A 48 17.57 -8.40 -0.17
N GLN A 49 17.59 -7.32 -0.97
CA GLN A 49 16.72 -6.15 -0.78
C GLN A 49 15.25 -6.53 -1.00
N ASP A 50 14.98 -7.37 -2.00
CA ASP A 50 13.63 -7.90 -2.24
C ASP A 50 13.13 -8.73 -1.06
N LYS A 51 14.00 -9.54 -0.44
CA LYS A 51 13.63 -10.29 0.76
C LYS A 51 13.29 -9.35 1.93
N ILE A 52 14.05 -8.28 2.11
CA ILE A 52 13.77 -7.27 3.14
C ILE A 52 12.39 -6.64 2.88
N ILE A 53 12.08 -6.26 1.64
CA ILE A 53 10.76 -5.70 1.27
C ILE A 53 9.66 -6.72 1.56
N ALA A 54 9.83 -7.98 1.17
CA ALA A 54 8.85 -9.03 1.40
C ALA A 54 8.49 -9.17 2.89
N PHE A 55 9.48 -9.14 3.79
CA PHE A 55 9.23 -9.20 5.23
C PHE A 55 8.70 -7.88 5.80
N ALA A 56 9.17 -6.72 5.32
CA ALA A 56 8.67 -5.42 5.77
C ALA A 56 7.18 -5.23 5.42
N VAL A 57 6.74 -5.71 4.27
CA VAL A 57 5.34 -5.65 3.83
C VAL A 57 4.41 -6.46 4.76
N CYS A 58 4.91 -7.47 5.48
CA CYS A 58 4.11 -8.17 6.49
C CYS A 58 3.58 -7.26 7.62
N ALA A 59 4.28 -6.16 7.92
CA ALA A 59 3.76 -5.15 8.86
C ALA A 59 2.48 -4.50 8.33
N TYR A 60 2.41 -4.22 7.02
CA TYR A 60 1.20 -3.68 6.39
C TYR A 60 0.06 -4.69 6.46
N ILE A 61 0.33 -5.97 6.19
CA ILE A 61 -0.65 -7.06 6.33
C ILE A 61 -1.26 -7.05 7.74
N ALA A 62 -0.42 -7.00 8.77
CA ALA A 62 -0.87 -6.99 10.16
C ALA A 62 -1.68 -5.74 10.51
N VAL A 63 -1.24 -4.55 10.09
CA VAL A 63 -1.97 -3.29 10.31
C VAL A 63 -3.33 -3.32 9.64
N PHE A 64 -3.41 -3.73 8.37
CA PHE A 64 -4.66 -3.78 7.61
C PHE A 64 -5.63 -4.84 8.14
N TYR A 65 -5.11 -6.01 8.51
CA TYR A 65 -5.92 -7.06 9.12
C TYR A 65 -6.51 -6.59 10.43
N ASN A 66 -5.72 -5.98 11.32
CA ASN A 66 -6.22 -5.43 12.58
C ASN A 66 -7.20 -4.29 12.37
N ALA A 67 -6.92 -3.37 11.43
CA ALA A 67 -7.86 -2.31 11.06
C ALA A 67 -9.19 -2.86 10.54
N SER A 68 -9.19 -4.02 9.87
CA SER A 68 -10.44 -4.66 9.41
C SER A 68 -11.33 -5.14 10.58
N LYS A 69 -10.72 -5.46 11.72
CA LYS A 69 -11.42 -5.94 12.94
C LYS A 69 -11.73 -4.80 13.91
N HIS A 70 -10.87 -3.80 13.96
CA HIS A 70 -10.90 -2.72 14.94
C HIS A 70 -10.92 -1.37 14.25
N ARG A 71 -12.09 -0.73 14.24
CA ARG A 71 -12.32 0.54 13.57
C ARG A 71 -11.33 1.63 13.98
N GLN A 72 -10.97 1.69 15.26
CA GLN A 72 -10.04 2.70 15.78
C GLN A 72 -8.65 2.65 15.14
N LEU A 73 -8.30 1.56 14.44
CA LEU A 73 -7.03 1.38 13.75
C LEU A 73 -7.10 1.72 12.25
N VAL A 74 -8.28 2.03 11.70
CA VAL A 74 -8.42 2.44 10.30
C VAL A 74 -7.62 3.72 9.99
N PRO A 75 -7.60 4.76 10.86
CA PRO A 75 -6.72 5.92 10.66
C PRO A 75 -5.24 5.54 10.58
N THR A 76 -4.78 4.58 11.38
CA THR A 76 -3.38 4.10 11.33
C THR A 76 -3.06 3.48 9.98
N ALA A 77 -3.95 2.64 9.44
CA ALA A 77 -3.77 2.05 8.10
C ALA A 77 -3.69 3.14 7.01
N ILE A 78 -4.54 4.16 7.10
CA ILE A 78 -4.53 5.32 6.18
C ILE A 78 -3.22 6.11 6.29
N ILE A 79 -2.75 6.41 7.49
CA ILE A 79 -1.51 7.16 7.73
C ILE A 79 -0.31 6.40 7.17
N VAL A 80 -0.23 5.09 7.42
CA VAL A 80 0.85 4.26 6.92
C VAL A 80 0.89 4.28 5.39
N LEU A 81 -0.26 4.16 4.70
CA LEU A 81 -0.30 4.33 3.24
C LEU A 81 0.12 5.73 2.79
N ALA A 82 -0.28 6.77 3.51
CA ALA A 82 0.08 8.15 3.14
C ALA A 82 1.60 8.35 3.22
N LEU A 83 2.24 7.78 4.24
CA LEU A 83 3.70 7.74 4.34
C LEU A 83 4.33 6.93 3.21
N THR A 84 3.73 5.80 2.81
CA THR A 84 4.18 5.03 1.64
C THR A 84 4.11 5.86 0.37
N VAL A 85 3.00 6.56 0.11
CA VAL A 85 2.85 7.43 -1.06
C VAL A 85 3.90 8.54 -1.06
N ALA A 86 4.12 9.19 0.09
CA ALA A 86 5.17 10.21 0.21
C ALA A 86 6.56 9.63 -0.07
N GLY A 87 6.89 8.46 0.50
CA GLY A 87 8.17 7.77 0.28
C GLY A 87 8.38 7.38 -1.19
N LEU A 88 7.37 6.74 -1.82
CA LEU A 88 7.43 6.38 -3.24
C LEU A 88 7.53 7.61 -4.14
N SER A 89 6.85 8.70 -3.80
CA SER A 89 6.94 9.95 -4.56
C SER A 89 8.34 10.55 -4.46
N ALA A 90 8.95 10.54 -3.26
CA ALA A 90 10.32 10.99 -3.05
C ALA A 90 11.33 10.15 -3.86
N VAL A 91 11.17 8.82 -3.89
CA VAL A 91 12.02 7.93 -4.69
C VAL A 91 11.80 8.16 -6.20
N ASN A 92 10.55 8.27 -6.66
CA ASN A 92 10.22 8.53 -8.07
C ASN A 92 10.81 9.86 -8.59
N LEU A 93 11.05 10.82 -7.70
CA LEU A 93 11.66 12.12 -8.02
C LEU A 93 13.18 12.16 -7.78
N SER A 94 13.76 11.10 -7.23
CA SER A 94 15.16 11.10 -6.80
C SER A 94 16.14 10.93 -7.96
N GLU A 95 17.28 11.60 -7.87
CA GLU A 95 18.42 11.39 -8.78
C GLU A 95 18.94 9.94 -8.69
N ALA A 96 18.92 9.34 -7.50
CA ALA A 96 19.32 7.95 -7.29
C ALA A 96 18.51 6.95 -8.12
N LEU A 97 17.20 7.19 -8.31
CA LEU A 97 16.41 6.37 -9.24
C LEU A 97 16.84 6.64 -10.69
N ALA A 98 17.03 7.90 -11.06
CA ALA A 98 17.43 8.26 -12.43
C ALA A 98 18.79 7.64 -12.83
N GLU A 99 19.72 7.49 -11.89
CA GLU A 99 21.03 6.86 -12.11
C GLU A 99 20.95 5.36 -12.46
N VAL A 100 19.88 4.67 -12.06
CA VAL A 100 19.73 3.22 -12.26
C VAL A 100 18.76 2.85 -13.40
N LEU A 101 18.15 3.83 -14.06
CA LEU A 101 17.27 3.61 -15.20
C LEU A 101 18.09 3.39 -16.48
N GLU A 102 17.61 2.49 -17.34
CA GLU A 102 18.15 2.31 -18.68
C GLU A 102 17.80 3.51 -19.58
N GLU A 103 18.60 3.73 -20.62
CA GLU A 103 18.35 4.81 -21.59
C GLU A 103 16.97 4.62 -22.25
N GLY A 104 16.11 5.64 -22.13
CA GLY A 104 14.74 5.60 -22.65
C GLY A 104 13.72 4.89 -21.75
N GLN A 105 14.12 4.37 -20.58
CA GLN A 105 13.19 3.76 -19.62
C GLN A 105 12.34 4.85 -18.94
N GLY A 106 11.01 4.76 -19.12
CA GLY A 106 10.07 5.68 -18.51
C GLY A 106 9.66 5.29 -17.09
N THR A 107 9.30 6.27 -16.26
CA THR A 107 8.85 6.06 -14.87
C THR A 107 7.33 5.99 -14.71
N LEU A 108 6.58 5.95 -15.82
CA LEU A 108 5.11 6.03 -15.80
C LEU A 108 4.48 4.91 -14.96
N ALA A 109 4.98 3.68 -15.06
CA ALA A 109 4.46 2.56 -14.27
C ALA A 109 4.60 2.80 -12.75
N TYR A 110 5.70 3.41 -12.31
CA TYR A 110 5.93 3.73 -10.90
C TYR A 110 4.96 4.80 -10.40
N TRP A 111 4.73 5.83 -11.23
CA TRP A 111 3.75 6.87 -10.91
C TRP A 111 2.32 6.34 -10.89
N LEU A 112 1.94 5.47 -11.82
CA LEU A 112 0.62 4.83 -11.82
C LEU A 112 0.39 4.02 -10.54
N GLN A 113 1.41 3.29 -10.06
CA GLN A 113 1.32 2.56 -8.80
C GLN A 113 1.17 3.52 -7.61
N THR A 114 1.98 4.58 -7.53
CA THR A 114 1.88 5.60 -6.47
C THR A 114 0.49 6.26 -6.44
N VAL A 115 -0.05 6.63 -7.61
CA VAL A 115 -1.38 7.22 -7.74
C VAL A 115 -2.47 6.22 -7.37
N ALA A 116 -2.33 4.95 -7.74
CA ALA A 116 -3.29 3.90 -7.36
C ALA A 116 -3.38 3.75 -5.83
N ILE A 117 -2.25 3.77 -5.12
CA ILE A 117 -2.22 3.73 -3.65
C ILE A 117 -2.87 5.00 -3.07
N ALA A 118 -2.60 6.19 -3.64
CA ALA A 118 -3.26 7.43 -3.24
C ALA A 118 -4.78 7.40 -3.46
N GLY A 119 -5.26 6.83 -4.57
CA GLY A 119 -6.67 6.60 -4.83
C GLY A 119 -7.30 5.65 -3.81
N TYR A 120 -6.58 4.58 -3.45
CA TYR A 120 -7.02 3.63 -2.43
C TYR A 120 -7.12 4.27 -1.03
N ILE A 121 -6.21 5.19 -0.67
CA ILE A 121 -6.35 6.03 0.53
C ILE A 121 -7.67 6.82 0.49
N GLY A 122 -7.97 7.48 -0.63
CA GLY A 122 -9.21 8.22 -0.82
C GLY A 122 -10.45 7.35 -0.56
N LEU A 123 -10.46 6.14 -1.12
CA LEU A 123 -11.51 5.15 -0.89
C LEU A 123 -11.64 4.78 0.61
N LEU A 124 -10.53 4.52 1.30
CA LEU A 124 -10.54 4.17 2.73
C LEU A 124 -11.03 5.35 3.59
N VAL A 125 -10.64 6.58 3.27
CA VAL A 125 -11.11 7.80 3.97
C VAL A 125 -12.62 7.97 3.78
N ILE A 126 -13.14 7.78 2.57
CA ILE A 126 -14.59 7.86 2.29
C ILE A 126 -15.33 6.78 3.09
N CYS A 127 -14.86 5.54 3.06
CA CYS A 127 -15.44 4.43 3.81
C CYS A 127 -15.44 4.70 5.32
N TYR A 128 -14.31 5.18 5.86
CA TYR A 128 -14.17 5.55 7.26
C TYR A 128 -15.15 6.65 7.64
N ARG A 129 -15.22 7.76 6.89
CA ARG A 129 -16.13 8.88 7.20
C ARG A 129 -17.60 8.48 7.12
N ARG A 130 -17.99 7.71 6.10
CA ARG A 130 -19.36 7.20 5.96
C ARG A 130 -19.79 6.38 7.16
N ASP A 131 -18.92 5.48 7.60
CA ASP A 131 -19.19 4.64 8.77
C ASP A 131 -19.29 5.49 10.05
N THR A 132 -18.58 6.61 10.19
CA THR A 132 -18.72 7.51 11.34
C THR A 132 -20.11 8.14 11.34
N HIS A 133 -20.49 8.73 10.21
CA HIS A 133 -21.79 9.41 10.07
C HIS A 133 -22.97 8.46 10.36
N LEU A 134 -22.88 7.18 9.98
CA LEU A 134 -23.94 6.20 10.26
C LEU A 134 -24.11 5.84 11.75
N HIS A 135 -23.15 6.15 12.62
CA HIS A 135 -23.25 5.90 14.06
C HIS A 135 -23.63 7.15 14.87
N ASP A 136 -23.62 8.33 14.24
CA ASP A 136 -23.99 9.60 14.88
C ASP A 136 -25.51 9.89 14.78
N HIS A 137 -26.27 9.06 14.04
CA HIS A 137 -27.75 9.08 13.92
C HIS A 137 -28.36 7.78 14.43
#